data_AF-A0A2W4ZWE7-F1
#
_entry.id   AF-A0A2W4ZWE7-F1
#
_cell.length_a   1.000
_cell.length_b   1.000
_cell.length_c   1.000
_cell.angle_alpha   90.00
_cell.angle_beta   90.00
_cell.angle_gamma   90.00
#
_symmetry.space_group_name_H-M   'P 1'
#
loop_
_entity.id
_entity.type
_entity.pdbx_description
1 polymer ?
#
loop_
_entity_poly.entity_id
_entity_poly.type
_entity_poly.pdbx_seq_one_letter_code
_entity_poly.pdbx_strand_id
1 'polypeptide(L)'
;MVKKTDKAGKGKRSLSAPDFRLWHAFTRDIEPLSDVTRAEMDALLKDLDGGALPPAPSAPAFETVSIPLPDTRKVRQSAPQEPQLDARTEARLRRGKMPIEATLDLHGYNQEQAHVQLNRFVMDSYRLGRRCVLVITGKGSRSGGDVPAGVLKQKLPLWLSLPPLRDVTLKVFPAVQRDGGTGASYIYLKRQREPQP
;
A
#
# COMPACT_ATOMS: atom_id res chain seq x y z
N MET A 1 -33.66 2.04 -47.96
CA MET A 1 -34.52 1.54 -46.88
C MET A 1 -33.72 0.51 -46.09
N VAL A 2 -33.31 0.86 -44.85
CA VAL A 2 -33.11 -0.01 -43.65
C VAL A 2 -32.14 -1.22 -43.75
N LYS A 3 -31.21 -1.55 -42.84
CA LYS A 3 -30.44 -0.94 -41.72
C LYS A 3 -29.36 -2.01 -41.35
N LYS A 4 -28.25 -1.55 -40.75
CA LYS A 4 -27.27 -2.23 -39.86
C LYS A 4 -27.79 -3.49 -39.12
N THR A 5 -26.97 -4.49 -38.76
CA THR A 5 -26.01 -4.40 -37.62
C THR A 5 -24.86 -5.43 -37.62
N ASP A 6 -23.81 -5.01 -36.91
CA ASP A 6 -22.48 -5.58 -36.65
C ASP A 6 -22.41 -6.86 -35.77
N LYS A 7 -21.33 -7.63 -35.91
CA LYS A 7 -20.67 -8.36 -34.80
C LYS A 7 -19.15 -8.39 -34.98
N ALA A 8 -18.44 -7.57 -34.21
CA ALA A 8 -16.99 -7.56 -34.11
C ALA A 8 -16.50 -8.63 -33.11
N GLY A 9 -15.67 -9.57 -33.58
CA GLY A 9 -15.04 -10.61 -32.77
C GLY A 9 -13.54 -10.40 -32.59
N LYS A 10 -13.15 -9.93 -31.40
CA LYS A 10 -11.88 -10.17 -30.67
C LYS A 10 -10.55 -10.11 -31.46
N GLY A 11 -10.00 -8.90 -31.59
CA GLY A 11 -8.67 -8.68 -32.15
C GLY A 11 -7.54 -9.25 -31.28
N LYS A 12 -6.72 -10.13 -31.88
CA LYS A 12 -5.39 -10.50 -31.38
C LYS A 12 -4.52 -9.24 -31.42
N ARG A 13 -4.02 -8.78 -30.26
CA ARG A 13 -3.14 -7.61 -30.18
C ARG A 13 -1.71 -8.07 -30.45
N SER A 14 -1.21 -7.87 -31.67
CA SER A 14 0.21 -8.00 -31.98
C SER A 14 0.97 -6.78 -31.45
N LEU A 15 2.19 -7.00 -30.95
CA LEU A 15 3.09 -5.93 -30.52
C LEU A 15 3.53 -5.09 -31.72
N SER A 16 3.73 -3.78 -31.52
CA SER A 16 4.28 -2.92 -32.57
C SER A 16 5.71 -3.35 -32.91
N ALA A 17 6.17 -3.18 -34.15
CA ALA A 17 7.50 -3.63 -34.57
C ALA A 17 8.68 -3.08 -33.71
N PRO A 18 8.62 -1.85 -33.17
CA PRO A 18 9.59 -1.38 -32.18
C PRO A 18 9.51 -2.12 -30.83
N ASP A 19 8.31 -2.39 -30.31
CA ASP A 19 8.10 -3.13 -29.06
C ASP A 19 8.59 -4.58 -29.18
N PHE A 20 8.42 -5.17 -30.36
CA PHE A 20 8.88 -6.52 -30.64
C PHE A 20 10.40 -6.65 -30.56
N ARG A 21 11.14 -5.67 -31.07
CA ARG A 21 12.62 -5.66 -30.99
C ARG A 21 13.12 -5.48 -29.55
N LEU A 22 12.46 -4.61 -28.78
CA LEU A 22 12.80 -4.39 -27.37
C LEU A 22 12.52 -5.66 -26.54
N TRP A 23 11.39 -6.32 -26.82
CA TRP A 23 11.01 -7.56 -26.19
C TRP A 23 12.01 -8.69 -26.51
N HIS A 24 12.42 -8.83 -27.78
CA HIS A 24 13.43 -9.82 -28.18
C HIS A 24 14.82 -9.55 -27.59
N ALA A 25 15.21 -8.29 -27.44
CA ALA A 25 16.47 -7.94 -26.79
C ALA A 25 16.46 -8.30 -25.30
N PHE A 26 15.32 -8.14 -24.63
CA PHE A 26 15.15 -8.43 -23.21
C PHE A 26 15.08 -9.92 -22.89
N THR A 27 14.42 -10.72 -23.74
CA THR A 27 14.22 -12.16 -23.49
C THR A 27 15.36 -13.05 -23.96
N ARG A 28 16.39 -12.48 -24.60
CA ARG A 28 17.52 -13.22 -25.17
C ARG A 28 18.28 -14.08 -24.16
N ASP A 29 18.38 -13.62 -22.91
CA ASP A 29 19.20 -14.25 -21.88
C ASP A 29 18.34 -15.07 -20.88
N ILE A 30 17.04 -15.23 -21.17
CA ILE A 30 16.11 -16.05 -20.37
C ILE A 30 16.13 -17.47 -20.93
N GLU A 31 16.57 -18.42 -20.11
CA GLU A 31 16.41 -19.84 -20.42
C GLU A 31 14.91 -20.18 -20.39
N PRO A 32 14.30 -20.57 -21.53
CA PRO A 32 12.90 -20.93 -21.57
C PRO A 32 12.68 -22.14 -20.66
N LEU A 33 11.66 -22.08 -19.80
CA LEU A 33 11.26 -23.25 -19.02
C LEU A 33 10.78 -24.32 -20.01
N SER A 34 11.62 -25.32 -20.23
CA SER A 34 11.43 -26.38 -21.21
C SER A 34 10.12 -27.15 -21.02
N ASP A 35 9.43 -27.38 -22.13
CA ASP A 35 8.52 -28.48 -22.48
C ASP A 35 7.56 -29.02 -21.42
N VAL A 36 6.95 -28.15 -20.63
CA VAL A 36 5.66 -28.49 -20.01
C VAL A 36 4.58 -27.84 -20.85
N THR A 37 3.95 -28.63 -21.72
CA THR A 37 2.79 -28.15 -22.46
C THR A 37 1.73 -27.69 -21.47
N ARG A 38 0.91 -26.72 -21.87
CA ARG A 38 -0.19 -26.25 -21.01
C ARG A 38 -1.12 -27.38 -20.59
N ALA A 39 -1.23 -28.44 -21.40
CA ALA A 39 -1.96 -29.66 -21.09
C ALA A 39 -1.26 -30.52 -20.02
N GLU A 40 0.07 -30.65 -20.06
CA GLU A 40 0.85 -31.32 -19.00
C GLU A 40 0.80 -30.54 -17.68
N MET A 41 0.82 -29.20 -17.74
CA MET A 41 0.68 -28.34 -16.57
C MET A 41 -0.71 -28.44 -15.94
N ASP A 42 -1.77 -28.47 -16.77
CA ASP A 42 -3.15 -28.70 -16.30
C ASP A 42 -3.34 -30.12 -15.75
N ALA A 43 -2.67 -31.14 -16.33
CA ALA A 43 -2.69 -32.50 -15.81
C ALA A 43 -2.00 -32.60 -14.43
N LEU A 44 -0.84 -31.96 -14.27
CA LEU A 44 -0.11 -31.92 -13.00
C LEU A 44 -0.92 -31.24 -11.89
N LEU A 45 -1.65 -30.17 -12.22
CA LEU A 45 -2.53 -29.48 -11.26
C LEU A 45 -3.75 -30.32 -10.90
N LYS A 46 -4.27 -31.12 -11.83
CA LYS A 46 -5.44 -31.98 -11.60
C LYS A 46 -5.14 -33.15 -10.66
N ASP A 47 -3.91 -33.66 -10.68
CA ASP A 47 -3.45 -34.70 -9.75
C ASP A 47 -3.24 -34.16 -8.32
N LEU A 48 -3.06 -32.85 -8.15
CA LEU A 48 -2.95 -32.20 -6.84
C LEU A 48 -4.32 -31.94 -6.18
N ASP A 49 -5.41 -31.90 -6.95
CA ASP A 49 -6.79 -31.75 -6.44
C ASP A 49 -7.48 -33.10 -6.09
N GLY A 50 -6.79 -34.23 -6.30
CA GLY A 50 -7.34 -35.58 -6.15
C GLY A 50 -7.33 -36.18 -4.73
N GLY A 51 -6.88 -35.43 -3.73
CA GLY A 51 -6.93 -35.86 -2.33
C GLY A 51 -8.28 -35.52 -1.71
N ALA A 52 -9.25 -36.43 -1.76
CA ALA A 52 -10.41 -36.34 -0.89
C ALA A 52 -9.92 -36.18 0.55
N LEU A 53 -10.24 -35.04 1.17
CA LEU A 53 -10.01 -34.84 2.60
C LEU A 53 -10.59 -36.07 3.32
N PRO A 54 -9.82 -36.78 4.16
CA PRO A 54 -10.36 -37.88 4.94
C PRO A 54 -11.58 -37.36 5.71
N PRO A 55 -12.66 -38.14 5.84
CA PRO A 55 -13.80 -37.72 6.64
C PRO A 55 -13.26 -37.34 8.02
N ALA A 56 -13.53 -36.10 8.44
CA ALA A 56 -13.10 -35.61 9.73
C ALA A 56 -13.48 -36.62 10.81
N PRO A 57 -12.57 -37.03 11.71
CA PRO A 57 -12.95 -37.91 12.81
C PRO A 57 -14.07 -37.21 13.57
N SER A 58 -15.20 -37.92 13.74
CA SER A 58 -16.30 -37.44 14.57
C SER A 58 -15.72 -37.13 15.94
N ALA A 59 -15.70 -35.84 16.29
CA ALA A 59 -15.17 -35.40 17.58
C ALA A 59 -15.92 -36.16 18.69
N PRO A 60 -15.22 -36.72 19.69
CA PRO A 60 -15.91 -37.28 20.84
C PRO A 60 -16.76 -36.16 21.47
N ALA A 61 -17.98 -36.52 21.89
CA ALA A 61 -18.87 -35.60 22.57
C ALA A 61 -18.20 -35.11 23.86
N PHE A 62 -17.57 -33.94 23.80
CA PHE A 62 -17.13 -33.25 25.00
C PHE A 62 -18.39 -32.71 25.68
N GLU A 63 -18.63 -33.24 26.88
CA GLU A 63 -19.68 -32.76 27.77
C GLU A 63 -19.42 -31.28 28.06
N THR A 64 -20.28 -30.40 27.54
CA THR A 64 -20.15 -28.95 27.67
C THR A 64 -20.30 -28.57 29.14
N VAL A 65 -19.18 -28.44 29.84
CA VAL A 65 -19.14 -27.70 31.10
C VAL A 65 -19.24 -26.22 30.76
N SER A 66 -20.43 -25.66 30.96
CA SER A 66 -20.70 -24.24 30.84
C SER A 66 -19.95 -23.49 31.93
N ILE A 67 -18.72 -23.03 31.63
CA ILE A 67 -18.01 -22.09 32.50
C ILE A 67 -18.74 -20.74 32.39
N PRO A 68 -19.23 -20.15 33.51
CA PRO A 68 -19.82 -18.83 33.47
C PRO A 68 -18.79 -17.82 32.96
N LEU A 69 -19.10 -17.14 31.86
CA LEU A 69 -18.27 -16.06 31.34
C LEU A 69 -18.14 -14.98 32.43
N PRO A 70 -16.92 -14.56 32.81
CA PRO A 70 -16.77 -13.43 33.72
C PRO A 70 -17.47 -12.20 33.11
N ASP A 71 -18.28 -11.51 33.92
CA ASP A 71 -19.07 -10.36 33.50
C ASP A 71 -18.14 -9.24 33.01
N THR A 72 -18.02 -9.09 31.69
CA THR A 72 -17.12 -8.12 31.04
C THR A 72 -17.65 -6.67 31.12
N ARG A 73 -18.67 -6.38 31.93
CA ARG A 73 -19.41 -5.11 31.88
C ARG A 73 -18.63 -3.85 32.23
N LYS A 74 -17.39 -3.89 32.75
CA LYS A 74 -16.59 -2.68 32.96
C LYS A 74 -15.08 -2.90 32.83
N VAL A 75 -14.60 -3.13 31.61
CA VAL A 75 -13.27 -2.60 31.25
C VAL A 75 -13.50 -1.50 30.23
N ARG A 76 -13.79 -0.29 30.73
CA ARG A 76 -13.67 0.92 29.92
C ARG A 76 -12.17 1.12 29.67
N GLN A 77 -11.61 0.36 28.73
CA GLN A 77 -10.31 0.66 28.16
C GLN A 77 -10.50 2.02 27.51
N SER A 78 -10.02 3.07 28.17
CA SER A 78 -9.88 4.37 27.53
C SER A 78 -8.95 4.14 26.35
N ALA A 79 -9.52 3.99 25.15
CA ALA A 79 -8.75 3.97 23.91
C ALA A 79 -7.75 5.12 24.00
N PRO A 80 -6.46 4.91 23.66
CA PRO A 80 -5.47 5.98 23.65
C PRO A 80 -6.08 7.16 22.91
N GLN A 81 -6.22 8.31 23.60
CA GLN A 81 -6.69 9.50 22.92
C GLN A 81 -5.64 9.86 21.88
N GLU A 82 -5.97 9.59 20.61
CA GLU A 82 -5.17 10.04 19.47
C GLU A 82 -4.89 11.54 19.66
N PRO A 83 -3.62 11.97 19.63
CA PRO A 83 -3.26 13.33 19.98
C PRO A 83 -4.04 14.30 19.09
N GLN A 84 -4.94 15.05 19.73
CA GLN A 84 -5.99 15.76 19.03
C GLN A 84 -5.42 17.03 18.38
N LEU A 85 -5.49 17.09 17.05
CA LEU A 85 -5.14 18.28 16.29
C LEU A 85 -6.28 19.31 16.41
N ASP A 86 -5.92 20.58 16.61
CA ASP A 86 -6.89 21.68 16.60
C ASP A 86 -7.67 21.74 15.27
N ALA A 87 -8.99 21.96 15.35
CA ALA A 87 -9.89 21.89 14.20
C ALA A 87 -9.55 22.91 13.10
N ARG A 88 -9.07 24.11 13.49
CA ARG A 88 -8.64 25.14 12.53
C ARG A 88 -7.38 24.70 11.80
N THR A 89 -6.44 24.08 12.51
CA THR A 89 -5.21 23.55 11.92
C THR A 89 -5.50 22.39 10.97
N GLU A 90 -6.37 21.46 11.36
CA GLU A 90 -6.84 20.38 10.48
C GLU A 90 -7.50 20.92 9.21
N ALA A 91 -8.39 21.92 9.33
CA ALA A 91 -9.04 22.53 8.18
C ALA A 91 -8.05 23.22 7.23
N ARG A 92 -6.96 23.80 7.76
CA ARG A 92 -5.89 24.37 6.93
C ARG A 92 -5.10 23.31 6.19
N LEU A 93 -4.74 22.21 6.85
CA LEU A 93 -4.02 21.08 6.23
C LEU A 93 -4.84 20.43 5.12
N ARG A 94 -6.12 20.13 5.37
CA ARG A 94 -7.03 19.55 4.36
C ARG A 94 -7.19 20.44 3.12
N ARG A 95 -7.04 21.75 3.27
CA ARG A 95 -7.10 22.73 2.17
C ARG A 95 -5.72 23.04 1.56
N GLY A 96 -4.65 22.40 2.02
CA GLY A 96 -3.28 22.68 1.61
C GLY A 96 -2.79 24.09 1.97
N LYS A 97 -3.41 24.78 2.94
CA LYS A 97 -3.08 26.16 3.36
C LYS A 97 -2.00 26.23 4.45
N MET A 98 -1.40 25.09 4.80
CA MET A 98 -0.24 25.08 5.68
C MET A 98 1.03 25.20 4.81
N PRO A 99 1.99 26.07 5.15
CA PRO A 99 3.27 26.11 4.48
C PRO A 99 3.96 24.75 4.55
N ILE A 100 4.47 24.30 3.42
CA ILE A 100 5.26 23.09 3.30
C ILE A 100 6.71 23.48 3.56
N GLU A 101 7.31 22.95 4.62
CA GLU A 101 8.65 23.33 5.06
C GLU A 101 9.75 22.44 4.47
N ALA A 102 9.36 21.24 4.00
CA ALA A 102 10.22 20.33 3.28
C ALA A 102 9.41 19.34 2.46
N THR A 103 10.01 18.83 1.39
CA THR A 103 9.42 17.84 0.50
C THR A 103 10.38 16.68 0.29
N LEU A 104 9.86 15.46 0.34
CA LEU A 104 10.56 14.24 -0.07
C LEU A 104 9.84 13.65 -1.27
N ASP A 105 10.63 13.31 -2.29
CA ASP A 105 10.13 12.56 -3.43
C ASP A 105 10.61 11.11 -3.37
N LEU A 106 9.64 10.20 -3.30
CA LEU A 106 9.80 8.76 -3.26
C LEU A 106 9.44 8.11 -4.60
N HIS A 107 9.04 8.86 -5.62
CA HIS A 107 8.74 8.24 -6.91
C HIS A 107 9.97 7.52 -7.48
N GLY A 108 9.76 6.35 -8.08
CA GLY A 108 10.83 5.57 -8.69
C GLY A 108 11.71 4.79 -7.71
N TYR A 109 11.62 5.04 -6.40
CA TYR A 109 12.28 4.19 -5.41
C TYR A 109 11.55 2.86 -5.26
N ASN A 110 12.31 1.79 -4.98
CA ASN A 110 11.72 0.56 -4.49
C ASN A 110 11.26 0.71 -3.03
N GLN A 111 10.54 -0.30 -2.51
CA GLN A 111 9.98 -0.25 -1.16
C GLN A 111 11.04 -0.04 -0.06
N GLU A 112 12.17 -0.74 -0.16
CA GLU A 112 13.22 -0.69 0.86
C GLU A 112 13.94 0.67 0.87
N GLN A 113 14.34 1.14 -0.31
CA GLN A 113 14.95 2.46 -0.47
C GLN A 113 14.01 3.56 0.02
N ALA A 114 12.74 3.50 -0.37
CA ALA A 114 11.74 4.48 0.05
C ALA A 114 11.56 4.49 1.57
N HIS A 115 11.57 3.33 2.23
CA HIS A 115 11.47 3.24 3.68
C HIS A 115 12.66 3.90 4.39
N VAL A 116 13.89 3.66 3.92
CA VAL A 116 15.10 4.29 4.47
C VAL A 116 15.06 5.80 4.31
N GLN A 117 14.70 6.28 3.11
CA GLN A 117 14.64 7.72 2.82
C GLN A 117 13.53 8.42 3.60
N LEU A 118 12.36 7.79 3.73
CA LEU A 118 11.27 8.31 4.55
C LEU A 118 11.69 8.46 6.01
N ASN A 119 12.35 7.44 6.58
CA ASN A 119 12.77 7.47 7.97
C ASN A 119 13.74 8.63 8.23
N ARG A 120 14.78 8.76 7.41
CA ARG A 120 15.75 9.85 7.51
C ARG A 120 15.07 11.21 7.39
N PHE A 121 14.28 11.41 6.33
CA PHE A 121 13.61 12.67 6.06
C PHE A 121 12.68 13.13 7.18
N VAL A 122 11.84 12.23 7.71
CA VAL A 122 10.87 12.58 8.76
C VAL A 122 11.59 12.88 10.08
N MET A 123 12.60 12.08 10.44
CA MET A 123 13.38 12.32 11.66
C MET A 123 14.19 13.60 11.59
N ASP A 124 14.84 13.90 10.47
CA ASP A 124 15.60 15.13 10.27
C ASP A 124 14.68 16.35 10.24
N SER A 125 13.53 16.25 9.57
CA SER A 125 12.53 17.31 9.59
C SER A 125 11.99 17.56 11.00
N TYR A 126 11.74 16.51 11.77
CA TYR A 126 11.36 16.64 13.17
C TYR A 126 12.46 17.31 14.00
N ARG A 127 13.73 16.92 13.84
CA ARG A 127 14.89 17.52 14.55
C ARG A 127 15.07 19.00 14.21
N LEU A 128 14.83 19.39 12.96
CA LEU A 128 14.86 20.77 12.50
C LEU A 128 13.62 21.59 12.92
N GLY A 129 12.70 21.00 13.71
CA GLY A 129 11.52 21.68 14.21
C GLY A 129 10.42 21.90 13.17
N ARG A 130 10.50 21.25 12.00
CA ARG A 130 9.50 21.41 10.94
C ARG A 130 8.16 20.85 11.38
N ARG A 131 7.08 21.53 11.04
CA ARG A 131 5.71 21.15 11.43
C ARG A 131 4.96 20.45 10.33
N CYS A 132 5.10 20.90 9.09
CA CYS A 132 4.39 20.35 7.95
C CYS A 132 5.35 20.02 6.81
N VAL A 133 5.41 18.74 6.45
CA VAL A 133 6.24 18.25 5.33
C VAL A 133 5.38 17.50 4.31
N LEU A 134 5.83 17.48 3.06
CA LEU A 134 5.17 16.80 1.95
C LEU A 134 5.97 15.56 1.56
N VAL A 135 5.29 14.42 1.39
CA VAL A 135 5.89 13.21 0.82
C VAL A 135 5.16 12.84 -0.46
N ILE A 136 5.90 12.75 -1.55
CA ILE A 136 5.41 12.38 -2.88
C ILE A 136 5.76 10.91 -3.09
N THR A 137 4.76 10.05 -3.24
CA THR A 137 4.95 8.60 -3.50
C THR A 137 4.73 8.25 -4.98
N GLY A 138 4.18 9.20 -5.74
CA GLY A 138 3.68 8.97 -7.09
C GLY A 138 2.28 8.34 -7.08
N LYS A 139 1.60 8.40 -8.22
CA LYS A 139 0.23 7.87 -8.36
C LYS A 139 0.18 6.33 -8.46
N GLY A 140 1.34 5.70 -8.61
CA GLY A 140 1.47 4.30 -9.03
C GLY A 140 1.19 4.19 -10.53
N SER A 141 2.22 3.86 -11.33
CA SER A 141 1.98 3.56 -12.74
C SER A 141 1.36 2.18 -12.85
N ARG A 142 0.26 2.03 -13.60
CA ARG A 142 -0.25 0.73 -14.05
C ARG A 142 0.64 0.20 -15.17
N SER A 143 1.93 0.08 -14.90
CA SER A 143 2.87 -0.46 -15.89
C SER A 143 2.64 -1.96 -15.99
N GLY A 144 1.72 -2.34 -16.88
CA GLY A 144 1.75 -3.59 -17.65
C GLY A 144 1.77 -4.93 -16.90
N GLY A 145 1.36 -5.03 -15.63
CA GLY A 145 1.31 -6.32 -14.92
C GLY A 145 0.41 -6.30 -13.68
N ASP A 146 0.25 -7.48 -13.05
CA ASP A 146 -0.59 -7.74 -11.87
C ASP A 146 -0.11 -7.06 -10.57
N VAL A 147 0.90 -6.18 -10.64
CA VAL A 147 1.40 -5.46 -9.46
C VAL A 147 0.41 -4.35 -9.08
N PRO A 148 -0.10 -4.32 -7.83
CA PRO A 148 -1.05 -3.31 -7.40
C PRO A 148 -0.45 -1.90 -7.55
N ALA A 149 -1.21 -1.00 -8.19
CA ALA A 149 -0.79 0.38 -8.37
C ALA A 149 -0.54 1.07 -7.02
N GLY A 150 0.64 1.70 -6.88
CA GLY A 150 0.94 2.59 -5.77
C GLY A 150 1.34 1.88 -4.47
N VAL A 151 2.23 0.88 -4.55
CA VAL A 151 2.78 0.17 -3.37
C VAL A 151 3.27 1.15 -2.30
N LEU A 152 4.06 2.16 -2.67
CA LEU A 152 4.58 3.14 -1.71
C LEU A 152 3.47 3.95 -1.03
N LYS A 153 2.43 4.32 -1.79
CA LYS A 153 1.26 5.01 -1.23
C LYS A 153 0.54 4.16 -0.19
N GLN A 154 0.41 2.85 -0.43
CA GLN A 154 -0.21 1.93 0.51
C GLN A 154 0.66 1.69 1.76
N LYS A 155 1.99 1.65 1.59
CA LYS A 155 2.94 1.42 2.70
C LYS A 155 3.16 2.67 3.55
N LEU A 156 3.03 3.87 2.99
CA LEU A 156 3.34 5.13 3.69
C LEU A 156 2.57 5.28 5.02
N PRO A 157 1.24 5.12 5.11
CA PRO A 157 0.53 5.21 6.39
C PRO A 157 0.97 4.16 7.40
N LEU A 158 1.29 2.95 6.95
CA LEU A 158 1.77 1.86 7.80
C LEU A 158 3.15 2.19 8.38
N TRP A 159 4.08 2.71 7.58
CA TRP A 159 5.40 3.10 8.08
C TRP A 159 5.32 4.24 9.09
N LEU A 160 4.41 5.20 8.88
CA LEU A 160 4.22 6.32 9.80
C LEU A 160 3.54 5.93 11.11
N SER A 161 2.83 4.80 11.15
CA SER A 161 2.23 4.27 12.38
C SER A 161 3.17 3.39 13.20
N LEU A 162 4.37 3.09 12.70
CA LEU A 162 5.38 2.27 13.39
C LEU A 162 6.49 3.16 13.99
N PRO A 163 7.13 2.73 15.10
CA PRO A 163 8.35 3.38 15.59
C PRO A 163 9.48 3.31 14.55
N PRO A 164 10.34 4.34 14.45
CA PRO A 164 10.37 5.56 15.28
C PRO A 164 9.40 6.66 14.80
N LEU A 165 8.76 6.49 13.64
CA LEU A 165 8.01 7.57 12.99
C LEU A 165 6.70 7.92 13.69
N ARG A 166 6.07 6.94 14.34
CA ARG A 166 4.86 7.14 15.17
C ARG A 166 5.10 8.17 16.29
N ASP A 167 6.31 8.20 16.84
CA ASP A 167 6.61 9.05 17.99
C ASP A 167 6.71 10.52 17.60
N VAL A 168 7.04 10.79 16.34
CA VAL A 168 7.25 12.14 15.80
C VAL A 168 6.11 12.61 14.90
N THR A 169 5.31 11.69 14.36
CA THR A 169 4.16 12.00 13.51
C THR A 169 2.92 12.28 14.35
N LEU A 170 2.26 13.40 14.10
CA LEU A 170 0.97 13.73 14.73
C LEU A 170 -0.20 13.24 13.88
N LYS A 171 -0.21 13.58 12.58
CA LYS A 171 -1.32 13.25 11.68
C LYS A 171 -0.88 13.28 10.22
N VAL A 172 -1.56 12.48 9.38
CA VAL A 172 -1.30 12.40 7.94
C VAL A 172 -2.54 12.83 7.18
N PHE A 173 -2.37 13.63 6.14
CA PHE A 173 -3.45 14.09 5.27
C PHE A 173 -3.11 13.85 3.80
N PRO A 174 -4.09 13.52 2.95
CA PRO A 174 -3.87 13.51 1.52
C PRO A 174 -3.51 14.93 1.03
N ALA A 175 -2.62 15.02 0.04
CA ALA A 175 -2.27 16.29 -0.56
C ALA A 175 -3.39 16.82 -1.47
N VAL A 176 -3.48 18.15 -1.62
CA VAL A 176 -4.38 18.73 -2.63
C VAL A 176 -3.80 18.57 -4.05
N GLN A 177 -4.63 18.77 -5.08
CA GLN A 177 -4.24 18.50 -6.47
C GLN A 177 -2.96 19.24 -6.93
N ARG A 178 -2.77 20.50 -6.50
CA ARG A 178 -1.59 21.30 -6.83
C ARG A 178 -0.28 20.75 -6.23
N ASP A 179 -0.37 20.01 -5.13
CA ASP A 179 0.78 19.48 -4.38
C ASP A 179 0.97 17.97 -4.62
N GLY A 180 0.37 17.42 -5.68
CA GLY A 180 0.50 16.02 -6.09
C GLY A 180 -0.75 15.14 -5.88
N GLY A 181 -1.79 15.67 -5.22
CA GLY A 181 -3.09 15.02 -5.08
C GLY A 181 -2.99 13.62 -4.47
N THR A 182 -3.60 12.63 -5.13
CA THR A 182 -3.63 11.24 -4.65
C THR A 182 -2.28 10.53 -4.60
N GLY A 183 -1.23 11.12 -5.17
CA GLY A 183 0.15 10.60 -5.16
C GLY A 183 1.06 11.26 -4.12
N ALA A 184 0.53 12.15 -3.27
CA ALA A 184 1.30 12.81 -2.23
C ALA A 184 0.49 12.94 -0.93
N SER A 185 1.20 13.15 0.18
CA SER A 185 0.59 13.27 1.52
C SER A 185 1.33 14.30 2.35
N TYR A 186 0.57 15.13 3.07
CA TYR A 186 1.10 15.99 4.11
C TYR A 186 1.29 15.17 5.38
N ILE A 187 2.46 15.30 5.98
CA ILE A 187 2.79 14.72 7.28
C ILE A 187 2.93 15.88 8.25
N TYR A 188 2.05 15.91 9.25
CA TYR A 188 2.08 16.89 10.31
C TYR A 188 2.83 16.31 11.51
N LEU A 189 3.92 16.95 11.91
CA LEU A 189 4.84 16.47 12.93
C LEU A 189 4.48 17.03 14.32
N LYS A 190 4.80 16.26 15.36
CA LYS A 190 4.71 16.72 16.74
C LYS A 190 5.68 17.87 16.97
N ARG A 191 5.44 18.66 18.01
CA ARG A 191 6.33 19.76 18.37
C ARG A 191 7.50 19.15 19.12
N GLN A 192 8.73 19.44 18.71
CA GLN A 192 9.89 19.18 19.55
C GLN A 192 9.69 19.92 20.87
N ARG A 193 9.70 19.17 21.96
CA ARG A 193 9.90 19.76 23.28
C ARG A 193 11.40 19.91 23.39
N GLU A 194 11.89 21.15 23.40
CA GLU A 194 13.26 21.38 23.85
C GLU A 194 13.36 20.75 25.25
N PRO A 195 14.35 19.88 25.49
CA PRO A 195 14.68 19.51 26.85
C PRO A 195 15.06 20.82 27.55
N GLN A 196 14.24 21.24 28.52
CA GLN A 196 14.60 22.37 29.36
C GLN A 196 15.95 22.04 30.03
N PRO A 197 16.92 22.96 30.01
CA PRO A 197 18.24 22.74 30.58
C PRO A 197 18.19 22.49 32.09
#